data_AF-A0A520WM40-F1
#
_entry.id   AF-A0A520WM40-F1
#
_cell.length_a   1.000
_cell.length_b   1.000
_cell.length_c   1.000
_cell.angle_alpha   90.00
_cell.angle_beta   90.00
_cell.angle_gamma   90.00
#
_symmetry.space_group_name_H-M   'P 1'
#
loop_
_entity.id
_entity.type
_entity.pdbx_description
1 polymer ?
#
loop_
_entity_poly.entity_id
_entity_poly.type
_entity_poly.pdbx_seq_one_letter_code
_entity_poly.pdbx_strand_id
1 'polypeptide(L)'
;VHRAGGVMGILAELNRGGLLHNEVPTVHEPSLFEALVKYDVATNDDEELHRFYRAGPAGIPTQVAFSQSERYGKLDLDREQGCIRSVDHAYSADGGLAVLYGNLAEDGCVVKTAGVDDANLVFSGLAHVVESQDEAVDHILNDKVKEGSVVVVRYEGPRGGPGMQEMLYPTSYLKSKGLGQACALLTDGRFSGGTSGLSIGHVSPEAAAGGTIGLVKDGDIIHIDIPNRSIRLDVDEVELTDRRKRQDELGWKPEMQRPRKVSAALKAYGLMATSADTGAVRDLSAFL
;
A
#
# COMPACT_ATOMS: atom_id res chain seq x y z
N VAL A 1 -10.09 18.23 -2.34
CA VAL A 1 -9.34 18.28 -1.07
C VAL A 1 -8.91 19.69 -0.68
N HIS A 2 -8.05 20.41 -1.44
CA HIS A 2 -7.62 21.78 -1.07
C HIS A 2 -8.80 22.72 -0.77
N ARG A 3 -9.76 22.84 -1.69
CA ARG A 3 -11.00 23.62 -1.53
C ARG A 3 -11.81 23.33 -0.26
N ALA A 4 -11.63 22.16 0.36
CA ALA A 4 -12.35 21.74 1.56
C ALA A 4 -11.60 22.02 2.89
N GLY A 5 -10.44 22.69 2.82
CA GLY A 5 -9.53 22.94 3.94
C GLY A 5 -8.22 22.14 3.87
N GLY A 6 -8.02 21.33 2.83
CA GLY A 6 -6.78 20.58 2.63
C GLY A 6 -6.50 19.59 3.77
N VAL A 7 -5.21 19.36 4.04
CA VAL A 7 -4.77 18.48 5.15
C VAL A 7 -5.19 19.06 6.51
N MET A 8 -5.15 20.38 6.69
CA MET A 8 -5.58 21.01 7.94
C MET A 8 -7.06 20.76 8.23
N GLY A 9 -7.92 20.79 7.21
CA GLY A 9 -9.33 20.39 7.36
C GLY A 9 -9.49 18.93 7.81
N ILE A 10 -8.69 18.00 7.28
CA ILE A 10 -8.71 16.59 7.71
C ILE A 10 -8.26 16.47 9.17
N LEU A 11 -7.13 17.10 9.52
CA LEU A 11 -6.60 17.08 10.88
C LEU A 11 -7.55 17.74 11.89
N ALA A 12 -8.27 18.79 11.48
CA ALA A 12 -9.28 19.45 12.30
C ALA A 12 -10.46 18.50 12.61
N GLU A 13 -10.94 17.73 11.64
CA GLU A 13 -12.00 16.73 11.89
C GLU A 13 -11.50 15.59 12.80
N LEU A 14 -10.27 15.10 12.61
CA LEU A 14 -9.66 14.11 13.50
C LEU A 14 -9.51 14.66 14.93
N ASN A 15 -9.12 15.93 15.07
CA ASN A 15 -9.03 16.62 16.34
C ASN A 15 -10.40 16.75 17.03
N ARG A 16 -11.45 17.14 16.28
CA ARG A 16 -12.84 17.18 16.79
C ARG A 16 -13.31 15.80 17.26
N GLY A 17 -12.88 14.73 16.59
CA GLY A 17 -13.14 13.35 16.99
C GLY A 17 -12.27 12.81 18.15
N GLY A 18 -11.33 13.60 18.68
CA GLY A 18 -10.40 13.16 19.73
C GLY A 18 -9.37 12.13 19.26
N LEU A 19 -9.11 12.04 17.95
CA LEU A 19 -8.22 11.06 17.32
C LEU A 19 -6.81 11.61 17.02
N LEU A 20 -6.47 12.78 17.57
CA LEU A 20 -5.24 13.49 17.26
C LEU A 20 -4.52 13.96 18.53
N HIS A 21 -3.23 13.64 18.65
CA HIS A 21 -2.35 14.27 19.63
C HIS A 21 -2.00 15.68 19.16
N ASN A 22 -2.70 16.68 19.66
CA ASN A 22 -2.64 18.06 19.17
C ASN A 22 -1.67 18.97 19.94
N GLU A 23 -1.13 18.51 21.07
CA GLU A 23 -0.16 19.26 21.89
C GLU A 23 1.28 19.21 21.34
N VAL A 24 1.53 18.41 20.29
CA VAL A 24 2.87 18.27 19.70
C VAL A 24 3.28 19.51 18.90
N PRO A 25 4.54 19.97 18.99
CA PRO A 25 4.99 21.12 18.22
C PRO A 25 5.03 20.86 16.72
N THR A 26 4.85 21.93 15.94
CA THR A 26 5.07 21.91 14.49
C THR A 26 6.24 22.82 14.12
N VAL A 27 6.71 22.73 12.88
CA VAL A 27 7.81 23.59 12.40
C VAL A 27 7.47 25.08 12.34
N HIS A 28 6.18 25.45 12.43
CA HIS A 28 5.69 26.81 12.20
C HIS A 28 4.80 27.35 13.32
N GLU A 29 4.31 26.50 14.22
CA GLU A 29 3.47 26.88 15.36
C GLU A 29 3.87 26.09 16.62
N PRO A 30 3.67 26.65 17.83
CA PRO A 30 4.03 26.02 19.09
C PRO A 30 3.43 24.62 19.32
N SER A 31 2.21 24.38 18.84
CA SER A 31 1.58 23.07 18.77
C SER A 31 0.72 22.89 17.52
N LEU A 32 0.34 21.65 17.24
CA LEU A 32 -0.60 21.31 16.19
C LEU A 32 -1.98 21.92 16.47
N PHE A 33 -2.37 22.09 17.73
CA PHE A 33 -3.62 22.76 18.08
C PHE A 33 -3.62 24.24 17.64
N GLU A 34 -2.57 25.02 17.90
CA GLU A 34 -2.55 26.42 17.40
C GLU A 34 -2.52 26.48 15.88
N ALA A 35 -1.85 25.52 15.23
CA ALA A 35 -1.89 25.39 13.78
C ALA A 35 -3.33 25.15 13.27
N LEU A 36 -4.10 24.28 13.94
CA LEU A 36 -5.50 24.03 13.57
C LEU A 36 -6.39 25.27 13.81
N VAL A 37 -6.22 25.98 14.93
CA VAL A 37 -6.96 27.24 15.19
C VAL A 37 -6.73 28.26 14.06
N LYS A 38 -5.51 28.33 13.54
CA LYS A 38 -5.14 29.27 12.47
C LYS A 38 -5.60 28.84 11.08
N TYR A 39 -5.65 27.55 10.78
CA TYR A 39 -5.84 27.05 9.42
C TYR A 39 -7.13 26.25 9.18
N ASP A 40 -7.92 25.96 10.21
CA ASP A 40 -9.23 25.31 10.04
C ASP A 40 -10.29 26.29 9.51
N VAL A 41 -10.54 26.21 8.21
CA VAL A 41 -11.56 26.98 7.49
C VAL A 41 -13.00 26.71 7.94
N ALA A 42 -13.25 25.69 8.77
CA ALA A 42 -14.59 25.47 9.32
C ALA A 42 -14.87 26.34 10.55
N THR A 43 -13.82 26.84 11.23
CA THR A 43 -13.94 27.64 12.47
C THR A 43 -13.25 28.98 12.41
N ASN A 44 -12.44 29.23 11.39
CA ASN A 44 -11.71 30.48 11.20
C ASN A 44 -12.22 31.20 9.94
N ASP A 45 -12.94 32.30 10.15
CA ASP A 45 -13.57 33.10 9.10
C ASP A 45 -12.63 34.15 8.46
N ASP A 46 -11.31 34.05 8.66
CA ASP A 46 -10.35 34.95 8.03
C ASP A 46 -10.46 34.92 6.49
N GLU A 47 -10.65 36.10 5.88
CA GLU A 47 -10.91 36.20 4.45
C GLU A 47 -9.72 35.76 3.60
N GLU A 48 -8.49 36.01 4.06
CA GLU A 48 -7.28 35.62 3.35
C GLU A 48 -7.05 34.11 3.41
N LEU A 49 -7.35 33.48 4.55
CA LEU A 49 -7.38 32.02 4.70
C LEU A 49 -8.41 31.40 3.74
N HIS A 50 -9.63 31.92 3.72
CA HIS A 50 -10.67 31.44 2.80
C HIS A 50 -10.28 31.68 1.34
N ARG A 51 -9.64 32.81 1.02
CA ARG A 51 -9.11 33.09 -0.32
C ARG A 51 -8.00 32.12 -0.73
N PHE A 52 -7.13 31.73 0.22
CA PHE A 52 -6.08 30.75 0.01
C PHE A 52 -6.65 29.36 -0.34
N TYR A 53 -7.63 28.88 0.44
CA TYR A 53 -8.24 27.57 0.18
C TYR A 53 -9.20 27.55 -1.02
N ARG A 54 -9.71 28.71 -1.46
CA ARG A 54 -10.46 28.81 -2.72
C ARG A 54 -9.59 28.71 -3.97
N ALA A 55 -8.26 28.54 -3.87
CA ALA A 55 -7.40 28.28 -5.03
C ALA A 55 -7.97 27.18 -5.93
N GLY A 56 -8.18 27.52 -7.20
CA GLY A 56 -8.77 26.62 -8.20
C GLY A 56 -7.95 26.59 -9.49
N PRO A 57 -8.11 25.54 -10.31
CA PRO A 57 -7.48 25.50 -11.62
C PRO A 57 -8.20 26.45 -12.59
N ALA A 58 -7.44 27.25 -13.34
CA ALA A 58 -7.98 28.05 -14.44
C ALA A 58 -8.35 27.20 -15.66
N GLY A 59 -7.73 26.03 -15.83
CA GLY A 59 -7.84 25.23 -17.06
C GLY A 59 -7.16 25.89 -18.28
N ILE A 60 -6.34 26.92 -18.05
CA ILE A 60 -5.65 27.69 -19.08
C ILE A 60 -4.18 27.21 -19.15
N PRO A 61 -3.68 26.78 -20.32
CA PRO A 61 -2.26 26.50 -20.50
C PRO A 61 -1.41 27.74 -20.21
N THR A 62 -0.37 27.59 -19.40
CA THR A 62 0.57 28.67 -19.11
C THR A 62 2.01 28.18 -19.15
N GLN A 63 2.90 29.04 -19.67
CA GLN A 63 4.35 28.84 -19.66
C GLN A 63 5.05 29.70 -18.61
N VAL A 64 4.28 30.50 -17.86
CA VAL A 64 4.80 31.42 -16.83
C VAL A 64 4.37 30.90 -15.46
N ALA A 65 5.33 30.57 -14.60
CA ALA A 65 5.07 30.13 -13.24
C ALA A 65 4.24 31.18 -12.47
N PHE A 66 3.29 30.72 -11.65
CA PHE A 66 2.43 31.57 -10.79
C PHE A 66 1.56 32.61 -11.54
N SER A 67 1.33 32.43 -12.84
CA SER A 67 0.56 33.38 -13.66
C SER A 67 -0.97 33.24 -13.56
N GLN A 68 -1.49 32.22 -12.88
CA GLN A 68 -2.92 32.05 -12.67
C GLN A 68 -3.35 32.39 -11.24
N SER A 69 -4.50 33.05 -11.11
CA SER A 69 -5.10 33.46 -9.85
C SER A 69 -6.56 32.99 -9.71
N GLU A 70 -6.97 31.97 -10.47
CA GLU A 70 -8.35 31.47 -10.48
C GLU A 70 -8.78 30.96 -9.09
N ARG A 71 -10.04 31.20 -8.73
CA ARG A 71 -10.60 30.84 -7.44
C ARG A 71 -12.00 30.25 -7.61
N TYR A 72 -12.30 29.20 -6.87
CA TYR A 72 -13.68 28.75 -6.70
C TYR A 72 -14.51 29.84 -6.01
N GLY A 73 -15.80 29.95 -6.33
CA GLY A 73 -16.68 30.93 -5.70
C GLY A 73 -16.85 30.72 -4.18
N LYS A 74 -16.91 29.45 -3.75
CA LYS A 74 -17.07 29.07 -2.33
C LYS A 74 -16.18 27.89 -1.94
N LEU A 75 -15.84 27.80 -0.66
CA LEU A 75 -15.23 26.61 -0.08
C LEU A 75 -16.19 25.41 -0.11
N ASP A 76 -15.63 24.22 0.07
CA ASP A 76 -16.38 22.98 0.32
C ASP A 76 -16.35 22.67 1.82
N LEU A 77 -17.34 23.19 2.56
CA LEU A 77 -17.45 23.04 4.02
C LEU A 77 -18.53 22.01 4.41
N ASP A 78 -19.06 21.27 3.44
CA ASP A 78 -20.03 20.22 3.70
C ASP A 78 -19.31 19.01 4.34
N ARG A 79 -19.47 18.87 5.67
CA ARG A 79 -18.85 17.77 6.45
C ARG A 79 -19.67 16.49 6.48
N GLU A 80 -20.77 16.42 5.74
CA GLU A 80 -21.58 15.21 5.61
C GLU A 80 -21.41 14.57 4.23
N GLN A 81 -21.58 15.34 3.16
CA GLN A 81 -21.53 14.84 1.79
C GLN A 81 -20.35 15.38 0.97
N GLY A 82 -19.63 16.38 1.49
CA GLY A 82 -18.50 17.02 0.80
C GLY A 82 -17.23 16.16 0.75
N CYS A 83 -16.15 16.79 0.26
CA CYS A 83 -14.88 16.12 0.02
C CYS A 83 -14.18 15.64 1.30
N ILE A 84 -14.29 16.41 2.40
CA ILE A 84 -13.79 16.03 3.73
C ILE A 84 -15.01 15.94 4.62
N ARG A 85 -15.23 14.76 5.18
CA ARG A 85 -16.38 14.46 6.06
C ARG A 85 -15.94 14.44 7.52
N SER A 86 -16.87 14.79 8.39
CA SER A 86 -16.73 14.62 9.85
C SER A 86 -16.63 13.13 10.20
N VAL A 87 -16.20 12.84 11.42
CA VAL A 87 -16.09 11.47 11.93
C VAL A 87 -17.44 10.74 11.90
N ASP A 88 -18.53 11.41 12.25
CA ASP A 88 -19.89 10.84 12.26
C ASP A 88 -20.40 10.47 10.86
N HIS A 89 -19.84 11.08 9.82
CA HIS A 89 -20.18 10.86 8.42
C HIS A 89 -19.04 10.23 7.62
N ALA A 90 -18.06 9.63 8.31
CA ALA A 90 -16.94 8.95 7.66
C ALA A 90 -17.44 7.80 6.76
N TYR A 91 -16.74 7.57 5.65
CA TYR A 91 -17.05 6.44 4.76
C TYR A 91 -16.89 5.08 5.45
N SER A 92 -15.95 4.99 6.39
CA SER A 92 -15.68 3.84 7.23
C SER A 92 -15.15 4.33 8.57
N ALA A 93 -15.53 3.66 9.66
CA ALA A 93 -14.97 3.89 10.98
C ALA A 93 -13.56 3.27 11.12
N ASP A 94 -13.26 2.22 10.35
CA ASP A 94 -11.93 1.63 10.27
C ASP A 94 -11.09 2.36 9.21
N GLY A 95 -9.78 2.46 9.47
CA GLY A 95 -8.83 3.13 8.59
C GLY A 95 -8.74 2.45 7.22
N GLY A 96 -8.32 3.22 6.20
CA GLY A 96 -8.19 2.74 4.82
C GLY A 96 -7.01 1.79 4.56
N LEU A 97 -6.30 1.38 5.62
CA LEU A 97 -5.18 0.44 5.60
C LEU A 97 -5.38 -0.58 6.72
N ALA A 98 -5.13 -1.86 6.42
CA ALA A 98 -5.11 -2.94 7.39
C ALA A 98 -3.77 -3.67 7.34
N VAL A 99 -3.34 -4.15 8.50
CA VAL A 99 -2.21 -5.07 8.63
C VAL A 99 -2.78 -6.46 8.87
N LEU A 100 -2.38 -7.44 8.06
CA LEU A 100 -2.80 -8.84 8.21
C LEU A 100 -1.61 -9.68 8.71
N TYR A 101 -1.91 -10.71 9.50
CA TYR A 101 -0.93 -11.64 10.06
C TYR A 101 -1.33 -13.09 9.80
N GLY A 102 -0.35 -14.00 9.86
CA GLY A 102 -0.58 -15.44 9.85
C GLY A 102 0.64 -16.17 9.29
N ASN A 103 0.52 -17.48 9.05
CA ASN A 103 1.69 -18.28 8.65
C ASN A 103 2.33 -17.80 7.34
N LEU A 104 1.58 -17.11 6.47
CA LEU A 104 2.10 -16.57 5.21
C LEU A 104 2.84 -15.23 5.39
N ALA A 105 2.53 -14.48 6.45
CA ALA A 105 3.09 -13.17 6.78
C ALA A 105 3.23 -13.04 8.31
N GLU A 106 4.25 -13.68 8.86
CA GLU A 106 4.46 -13.78 10.31
C GLU A 106 4.69 -12.41 10.96
N ASP A 107 5.46 -11.54 10.31
CA ASP A 107 5.74 -10.17 10.75
C ASP A 107 4.73 -9.17 10.16
N GLY A 108 3.80 -9.66 9.36
CA GLY A 108 2.67 -8.92 8.82
C GLY A 108 2.80 -8.57 7.32
N CYS A 109 1.67 -8.13 6.77
CA CYS A 109 1.57 -7.57 5.42
C CYS A 109 0.48 -6.49 5.39
N VAL A 110 0.45 -5.67 4.33
CA VAL A 110 -0.42 -4.49 4.27
C VAL A 110 -1.40 -4.58 3.10
N VAL A 111 -2.66 -4.27 3.36
CA VAL A 111 -3.72 -4.11 2.35
C VAL A 111 -4.43 -2.77 2.50
N LYS A 112 -4.73 -2.12 1.39
CA LYS A 112 -5.51 -0.87 1.35
C LYS A 112 -7.01 -1.18 1.28
N THR A 113 -7.65 -1.29 2.43
CA THR A 113 -9.07 -1.63 2.58
C THR A 113 -9.99 -0.64 1.89
N ALA A 114 -9.63 0.65 1.83
CA ALA A 114 -10.44 1.67 1.15
C ALA A 114 -10.61 1.43 -0.37
N GLY A 115 -9.81 0.54 -0.96
CA GLY A 115 -9.93 0.14 -2.37
C GLY A 115 -10.50 -1.26 -2.59
N VAL A 116 -10.94 -1.95 -1.53
CA VAL A 116 -11.47 -3.32 -1.58
C VAL A 116 -13.00 -3.27 -1.51
N ASP A 117 -13.66 -4.05 -2.36
CA ASP A 117 -15.11 -4.21 -2.34
C ASP A 117 -15.54 -5.05 -1.12
N ASP A 118 -16.68 -4.74 -0.51
CA ASP A 118 -17.20 -5.47 0.67
C ASP A 118 -17.32 -6.98 0.41
N ALA A 119 -17.66 -7.37 -0.82
CA ALA A 119 -17.76 -8.78 -1.22
C ALA A 119 -16.40 -9.51 -1.19
N ASN A 120 -15.29 -8.78 -1.18
CA ASN A 120 -13.92 -9.29 -1.25
C ASN A 120 -13.14 -9.09 0.07
N LEU A 121 -13.80 -8.70 1.15
CA LEU A 121 -13.17 -8.58 2.48
C LEU A 121 -12.68 -9.93 3.01
N VAL A 122 -13.32 -11.02 2.58
CA VAL A 122 -12.88 -12.39 2.80
C VAL A 122 -12.73 -13.06 1.45
N PHE A 123 -11.53 -13.55 1.13
CA PHE A 123 -11.22 -14.16 -0.16
C PHE A 123 -10.42 -15.43 0.04
N SER A 124 -10.67 -16.45 -0.78
CA SER A 124 -9.87 -17.67 -0.83
C SER A 124 -9.67 -18.08 -2.26
N GLY A 125 -8.43 -18.38 -2.63
CA GLY A 125 -8.09 -18.64 -4.02
C GLY A 125 -6.86 -19.52 -4.16
N LEU A 126 -6.73 -20.13 -5.35
CA LEU A 126 -5.58 -20.94 -5.71
C LEU A 126 -4.39 -20.03 -6.05
N ALA A 127 -3.24 -20.33 -5.50
CA ALA A 127 -2.01 -19.61 -5.77
C ALA A 127 -1.60 -19.78 -7.24
N HIS A 128 -1.27 -18.66 -7.88
CA HIS A 128 -0.58 -18.59 -9.17
C HIS A 128 0.74 -17.86 -8.94
N VAL A 129 1.82 -18.62 -8.85
CA VAL A 129 3.13 -18.14 -8.39
C VAL A 129 3.95 -17.61 -9.56
N VAL A 130 4.55 -16.45 -9.35
CA VAL A 130 5.48 -15.80 -10.27
C VAL A 130 6.62 -15.16 -9.47
N GLU A 131 7.81 -15.08 -10.05
CA GLU A 131 9.04 -14.64 -9.36
C GLU A 131 9.54 -13.27 -9.81
N SER A 132 8.72 -12.58 -10.61
CA SER A 132 8.94 -11.19 -10.97
C SER A 132 7.65 -10.49 -11.40
N GLN A 133 7.66 -9.16 -11.31
CA GLN A 133 6.61 -8.34 -11.91
C GLN A 133 6.43 -8.64 -13.41
N ASP A 134 7.53 -8.77 -14.16
CA ASP A 134 7.48 -8.94 -15.62
C ASP A 134 6.78 -10.26 -15.99
N GLU A 135 7.03 -11.32 -15.22
CA GLU A 135 6.35 -12.60 -15.36
C GLU A 135 4.87 -12.50 -14.97
N ALA A 136 4.54 -11.78 -13.89
CA ALA A 136 3.14 -11.51 -13.52
C ALA A 136 2.38 -10.82 -14.66
N VAL A 137 3.00 -9.81 -15.27
CA VAL A 137 2.45 -9.09 -16.41
C VAL A 137 2.24 -10.02 -17.60
N ASP A 138 3.24 -10.83 -17.97
CA ASP A 138 3.12 -11.82 -19.05
C ASP A 138 1.96 -12.80 -18.79
N HIS A 139 1.88 -13.33 -17.56
CA HIS A 139 0.90 -14.33 -17.19
C HIS A 139 -0.53 -13.78 -17.19
N ILE A 140 -0.71 -12.52 -16.80
CA ILE A 140 -2.01 -11.84 -16.86
C ILE A 140 -2.40 -11.55 -18.31
N LEU A 141 -1.48 -10.99 -19.12
CA LEU A 141 -1.78 -10.58 -20.48
C LEU A 141 -2.04 -11.76 -21.43
N ASN A 142 -1.38 -12.89 -21.19
CA ASN A 142 -1.54 -14.13 -21.96
C ASN A 142 -2.56 -15.11 -21.35
N ASP A 143 -3.47 -14.62 -20.49
CA ASP A 143 -4.59 -15.39 -19.93
C ASP A 143 -4.18 -16.68 -19.19
N LYS A 144 -2.96 -16.71 -18.61
CA LYS A 144 -2.50 -17.80 -17.75
C LYS A 144 -3.10 -17.69 -16.35
N VAL A 145 -3.25 -16.47 -15.84
CA VAL A 145 -3.99 -16.20 -14.59
C VAL A 145 -5.47 -16.46 -14.78
N LYS A 146 -6.10 -17.18 -13.85
CA LYS A 146 -7.52 -17.55 -13.90
C LYS A 146 -8.32 -16.80 -12.85
N GLU A 147 -9.61 -16.67 -13.12
CA GLU A 147 -10.57 -16.14 -12.14
C GLU A 147 -10.50 -16.95 -10.83
N GLY A 148 -10.56 -16.27 -9.69
CA GLY A 148 -10.41 -16.89 -8.36
C GLY A 148 -8.97 -17.12 -7.92
N SER A 149 -7.96 -16.80 -8.74
CA SER A 149 -6.54 -16.97 -8.34
C SER A 149 -6.06 -15.90 -7.35
N VAL A 150 -5.11 -16.29 -6.50
CA VAL A 150 -4.21 -15.39 -5.76
C VAL A 150 -2.88 -15.36 -6.52
N VAL A 151 -2.60 -14.29 -7.23
CA VAL A 151 -1.34 -14.13 -7.96
C VAL A 151 -0.24 -13.72 -6.98
N VAL A 152 0.68 -14.63 -6.70
CA VAL A 152 1.77 -14.45 -5.73
C VAL A 152 3.04 -14.03 -6.47
N VAL A 153 3.43 -12.76 -6.32
CA VAL A 153 4.65 -12.20 -6.89
C VAL A 153 5.72 -12.16 -5.80
N ARG A 154 6.66 -13.12 -5.82
CA ARG A 154 7.72 -13.24 -4.80
C ARG A 154 9.07 -12.77 -5.31
N TYR A 155 10.02 -12.57 -4.39
CA TYR A 155 11.36 -12.05 -4.66
C TYR A 155 11.36 -10.61 -5.21
N GLU A 156 10.37 -9.82 -4.81
CA GLU A 156 10.29 -8.39 -5.11
C GLU A 156 10.45 -7.51 -3.86
N GLY A 157 10.77 -8.10 -2.71
CA GLY A 157 11.03 -7.42 -1.45
C GLY A 157 12.34 -6.62 -1.37
N PRO A 158 12.67 -6.05 -0.20
CA PRO A 158 13.86 -5.22 -0.02
C PRO A 158 15.17 -5.86 -0.48
N ARG A 159 15.38 -7.16 -0.20
CA ARG A 159 16.58 -7.92 -0.58
C ARG A 159 16.40 -8.67 -1.89
N GLY A 160 15.26 -9.33 -2.09
CA GLY A 160 14.98 -10.14 -3.28
C GLY A 160 14.83 -9.29 -4.54
N GLY A 161 14.21 -8.12 -4.37
CA GLY A 161 14.02 -7.11 -5.40
C GLY A 161 15.32 -6.73 -6.08
N PRO A 162 16.44 -6.44 -5.40
CA PRO A 162 16.50 -5.59 -4.22
C PRO A 162 15.88 -4.21 -4.49
N GLY A 163 15.46 -3.52 -3.43
CA GLY A 163 14.91 -2.17 -3.51
C GLY A 163 13.39 -2.08 -3.42
N MET A 164 12.70 -3.22 -3.22
CA MET A 164 11.26 -3.28 -3.01
C MET A 164 10.48 -2.48 -4.07
N GLN A 165 10.56 -2.91 -5.34
CA GLN A 165 10.05 -2.11 -6.45
C GLN A 165 8.52 -1.92 -6.39
N GLU A 166 8.05 -0.75 -6.84
CA GLU A 166 6.61 -0.49 -6.95
C GLU A 166 6.01 -1.23 -8.15
N MET A 167 4.92 -1.95 -7.91
CA MET A 167 4.23 -2.67 -8.96
C MET A 167 2.88 -2.04 -9.31
N LEU A 168 2.84 -1.22 -10.37
CA LEU A 168 1.60 -0.69 -10.92
C LEU A 168 1.00 -1.61 -11.99
N TYR A 169 1.86 -2.22 -12.81
CA TYR A 169 1.43 -2.92 -14.03
C TYR A 169 0.58 -4.16 -13.79
N PRO A 170 0.92 -5.08 -12.85
CA PRO A 170 0.08 -6.25 -12.60
C PRO A 170 -1.35 -5.85 -12.21
N THR A 171 -1.50 -4.88 -11.32
CA THR A 171 -2.82 -4.39 -10.87
C THR A 171 -3.63 -3.77 -12.01
N SER A 172 -2.97 -3.00 -12.89
CA SER A 172 -3.61 -2.36 -14.03
C SER A 172 -4.08 -3.38 -15.08
N TYR A 173 -3.25 -4.38 -15.37
CA TYR A 173 -3.59 -5.39 -16.37
C TYR A 173 -4.63 -6.38 -15.87
N LEU A 174 -4.60 -6.76 -14.58
CA LEU A 174 -5.64 -7.57 -13.95
C LEU A 174 -7.02 -6.90 -14.14
N LYS A 175 -7.08 -5.59 -13.87
CA LYS A 175 -8.28 -4.79 -14.10
C LYS A 175 -8.69 -4.74 -15.57
N SER A 176 -7.76 -4.55 -16.51
CA SER A 176 -8.08 -4.51 -17.95
C SER A 176 -8.58 -5.84 -18.50
N LYS A 177 -8.20 -6.96 -17.87
CA LYS A 177 -8.66 -8.31 -18.20
C LYS A 177 -10.00 -8.67 -17.52
N GLY A 178 -10.60 -7.74 -16.76
CA GLY A 178 -11.84 -7.98 -16.01
C GLY A 178 -11.66 -8.82 -14.75
N LEU A 179 -10.42 -9.10 -14.33
CA LEU A 179 -10.09 -9.94 -13.18
C LEU A 179 -9.88 -9.13 -11.87
N GLY A 180 -10.00 -7.80 -11.93
CA GLY A 180 -9.70 -6.89 -10.82
C GLY A 180 -10.50 -7.12 -9.52
N GLN A 181 -11.72 -7.65 -9.63
CA GLN A 181 -12.57 -8.01 -8.49
C GLN A 181 -12.59 -9.52 -8.21
N ALA A 182 -12.04 -10.34 -9.09
CA ALA A 182 -12.17 -11.79 -8.99
C ALA A 182 -10.85 -12.49 -8.61
N CYS A 183 -9.75 -11.75 -8.58
CA CYS A 183 -8.43 -12.24 -8.20
C CYS A 183 -7.81 -11.34 -7.13
N ALA A 184 -6.91 -11.93 -6.35
CA ALA A 184 -6.05 -11.20 -5.43
C ALA A 184 -4.62 -11.10 -5.98
N LEU A 185 -3.88 -10.08 -5.56
CA LEU A 185 -2.45 -9.92 -5.78
C LEU A 185 -1.74 -9.94 -4.43
N LEU A 186 -0.70 -10.75 -4.29
CA LEU A 186 0.09 -10.89 -3.07
C LEU A 186 1.57 -10.74 -3.39
N THR A 187 2.32 -9.97 -2.59
CA THR A 187 3.75 -9.79 -2.83
C THR A 187 4.55 -9.43 -1.57
N ASP A 188 5.81 -9.83 -1.55
CA ASP A 188 6.83 -9.31 -0.62
C ASP A 188 7.39 -7.93 -1.05
N GLY A 189 7.08 -7.48 -2.26
CA GLY A 189 7.31 -6.12 -2.75
C GLY A 189 6.22 -5.13 -2.32
N ARG A 190 5.98 -4.09 -3.13
CA ARG A 190 4.95 -3.07 -2.85
C ARG A 190 4.10 -2.72 -4.07
N PHE A 191 2.87 -2.30 -3.82
CA PHE A 191 1.95 -1.80 -4.85
C PHE A 191 1.91 -0.27 -4.88
N SER A 192 1.36 0.27 -5.96
CA SER A 192 1.20 1.71 -6.11
C SER A 192 0.11 2.29 -5.23
N GLY A 193 0.24 3.55 -4.81
CA GLY A 193 -0.80 4.23 -4.03
C GLY A 193 -2.15 4.36 -4.76
N GLY A 194 -2.12 4.30 -6.10
CA GLY A 194 -3.31 4.28 -6.97
C GLY A 194 -3.94 2.90 -7.18
N THR A 195 -3.35 1.84 -6.61
CA THR A 195 -3.89 0.47 -6.70
C THR A 195 -5.24 0.37 -5.97
N SER A 196 -6.12 -0.45 -6.54
CA SER A 196 -7.46 -0.81 -6.04
C SER A 196 -7.66 -2.32 -6.20
N GLY A 197 -8.67 -2.88 -5.56
CA GLY A 197 -8.88 -4.32 -5.47
C GLY A 197 -8.02 -4.96 -4.38
N LEU A 198 -8.05 -6.29 -4.31
CA LEU A 198 -7.41 -7.06 -3.26
C LEU A 198 -5.90 -7.23 -3.53
N SER A 199 -5.14 -6.17 -3.27
CA SER A 199 -3.69 -6.11 -3.48
C SER A 199 -2.97 -5.98 -2.14
N ILE A 200 -2.26 -7.05 -1.75
CA ILE A 200 -1.57 -7.20 -0.47
C ILE A 200 -0.06 -7.16 -0.69
N GLY A 201 0.60 -6.14 -0.16
CA GLY A 201 2.05 -5.96 -0.27
C GLY A 201 2.76 -6.16 1.06
N HIS A 202 4.08 -6.00 1.03
CA HIS A 202 4.95 -5.96 2.21
C HIS A 202 4.90 -7.25 3.03
N VAL A 203 4.63 -8.39 2.39
CA VAL A 203 4.66 -9.69 3.08
C VAL A 203 6.02 -9.89 3.72
N SER A 204 6.01 -9.99 5.04
CA SER A 204 7.20 -10.08 5.88
C SER A 204 7.14 -11.35 6.74
N PRO A 205 8.21 -12.16 6.80
CA PRO A 205 9.47 -12.01 6.06
C PRO A 205 9.32 -12.17 4.54
N GLU A 206 10.17 -11.48 3.76
CA GLU A 206 10.18 -11.64 2.30
C GLU A 206 10.72 -13.01 1.87
N ALA A 207 10.47 -13.43 0.62
CA ALA A 207 10.96 -14.71 0.11
C ALA A 207 12.48 -14.83 0.20
N ALA A 208 13.23 -13.77 -0.17
CA ALA A 208 14.70 -13.80 -0.10
C ALA A 208 15.27 -13.88 1.32
N ALA A 209 14.45 -13.60 2.35
CA ALA A 209 14.82 -13.67 3.77
C ALA A 209 14.31 -14.95 4.45
N GLY A 210 13.70 -15.87 3.70
CA GLY A 210 13.25 -17.13 4.23
C GLY A 210 11.76 -17.21 4.57
N GLY A 211 10.98 -16.21 4.18
CA GLY A 211 9.56 -16.13 4.50
C GLY A 211 8.72 -17.22 3.84
N THR A 212 7.57 -17.52 4.44
CA THR A 212 6.62 -18.54 3.95
C THR A 212 6.10 -18.23 2.54
N ILE A 213 6.03 -16.96 2.13
CA ILE A 213 5.70 -16.58 0.74
C ILE A 213 6.62 -17.24 -0.30
N GLY A 214 7.89 -17.50 0.04
CA GLY A 214 8.82 -18.21 -0.84
C GLY A 214 8.60 -19.73 -0.91
N LEU A 215 7.68 -20.29 -0.12
CA LEU A 215 7.30 -21.72 -0.17
C LEU A 215 6.00 -22.01 -0.89
N VAL A 216 5.25 -20.97 -1.24
CA VAL A 216 3.99 -21.14 -1.97
C VAL A 216 4.27 -21.81 -3.30
N LYS A 217 3.45 -22.80 -3.65
CA LYS A 217 3.46 -23.50 -4.94
C LYS A 217 2.14 -23.22 -5.66
N ASP A 218 2.15 -23.33 -6.98
CA ASP A 218 0.93 -23.25 -7.78
C ASP A 218 -0.14 -24.22 -7.28
N GLY A 219 -1.37 -23.72 -7.16
CA GLY A 219 -2.51 -24.50 -6.70
C GLY A 219 -2.67 -24.64 -5.18
N ASP A 220 -1.74 -24.15 -4.36
CA ASP A 220 -1.98 -24.05 -2.92
C ASP A 220 -3.14 -23.07 -2.65
N ILE A 221 -3.95 -23.32 -1.61
CA ILE A 221 -5.04 -22.39 -1.24
C ILE A 221 -4.48 -21.32 -0.30
N ILE A 222 -4.80 -20.05 -0.58
CA ILE A 222 -4.50 -18.92 0.29
C ILE A 222 -5.83 -18.31 0.76
N HIS A 223 -5.96 -18.15 2.08
CA HIS A 223 -7.07 -17.48 2.74
C HIS A 223 -6.66 -16.06 3.13
N ILE A 224 -7.50 -15.08 2.80
CA ILE A 224 -7.35 -13.67 3.17
C ILE A 224 -8.63 -13.26 3.89
N ASP A 225 -8.50 -12.76 5.10
CA ASP A 225 -9.62 -12.32 5.94
C ASP A 225 -9.27 -10.96 6.57
N ILE A 226 -9.72 -9.89 5.90
CA ILE A 226 -9.46 -8.51 6.32
C ILE A 226 -10.16 -8.17 7.65
N PRO A 227 -11.43 -8.55 7.89
CA PRO A 227 -12.10 -8.32 9.17
C PRO A 227 -11.35 -8.93 10.36
N ASN A 228 -10.83 -10.15 10.21
CA ASN A 228 -10.07 -10.85 11.26
C ASN A 228 -8.56 -10.57 11.22
N ARG A 229 -8.10 -9.64 10.37
CA ARG A 229 -6.68 -9.30 10.20
C ARG A 229 -5.78 -10.52 9.94
N SER A 230 -6.26 -11.47 9.14
CA SER A 230 -5.57 -12.75 8.93
C SER A 230 -5.23 -13.05 7.47
N ILE A 231 -4.09 -13.70 7.25
CA ILE A 231 -3.68 -14.27 5.96
C ILE A 231 -2.99 -15.62 6.19
N ARG A 232 -3.48 -16.67 5.54
CA ARG A 232 -3.01 -18.05 5.77
C ARG A 232 -2.79 -18.78 4.46
N LEU A 233 -1.68 -19.51 4.38
CA LEU A 233 -1.45 -20.57 3.40
C LEU A 233 -2.00 -21.89 3.95
N ASP A 234 -2.90 -22.52 3.22
CA ASP A 234 -3.55 -23.77 3.61
C ASP A 234 -2.72 -25.00 3.21
N VAL A 235 -1.60 -25.16 3.91
CA VAL A 235 -0.68 -26.28 3.77
C VAL A 235 -0.32 -26.76 5.17
N ASP A 236 -0.26 -28.08 5.36
CA ASP A 236 0.10 -28.67 6.65
C ASP A 236 1.53 -28.31 7.05
N GLU A 237 1.75 -28.11 8.36
CA GLU A 237 3.05 -27.73 8.94
C GLU A 237 4.18 -28.72 8.60
N VAL A 238 3.85 -30.01 8.47
CA VAL A 238 4.82 -31.05 8.08
C VAL A 238 5.32 -30.82 6.65
N GLU A 239 4.41 -30.53 5.72
CA GLU A 239 4.74 -30.22 4.32
C GLU A 239 5.49 -28.88 4.23
N LEU A 240 5.08 -27.84 4.98
CA LEU A 240 5.80 -26.56 5.01
C LEU A 240 7.23 -26.72 5.54
N THR A 241 7.42 -27.51 6.60
CA THR A 241 8.75 -27.81 7.16
C THR A 241 9.63 -28.52 6.13
N ASP A 242 9.06 -29.45 5.38
CA ASP A 242 9.78 -30.19 4.34
C ASP A 242 10.11 -29.30 3.11
N ARG A 243 9.18 -28.43 2.69
CA ARG A 243 9.43 -27.38 1.68
C ARG A 243 10.54 -26.42 2.12
N ARG A 244 10.52 -25.97 3.39
CA ARG A 244 11.55 -25.12 4.00
C ARG A 244 12.93 -25.75 3.86
N LYS A 245 13.10 -27.01 4.29
CA LYS A 245 14.38 -27.73 4.20
C LYS A 245 14.91 -27.78 2.77
N ARG A 246 14.07 -28.15 1.79
CA ARG A 246 14.47 -28.17 0.39
C ARG A 246 14.86 -26.78 -0.12
N GLN A 247 14.12 -25.74 0.27
CA GLN A 247 14.43 -24.37 -0.15
C GLN A 247 15.73 -23.85 0.47
N ASP A 248 16.02 -24.21 1.73
CA ASP A 248 17.28 -23.88 2.40
C ASP A 248 18.48 -24.49 1.67
N GLU A 249 18.34 -25.72 1.15
CA GLU A 249 19.37 -26.39 0.34
C GLU A 249 19.57 -25.74 -1.04
N LEU A 250 18.49 -25.30 -1.70
CA LEU A 250 18.54 -24.62 -3.01
C LEU A 250 19.01 -23.16 -2.91
N GLY A 251 18.81 -22.56 -1.74
CA GLY A 251 19.01 -21.14 -1.46
C GLY A 251 17.79 -20.28 -1.80
N TRP A 252 17.69 -19.15 -1.12
CA TRP A 252 16.56 -18.23 -1.18
C TRP A 252 16.68 -17.21 -2.32
N LYS A 253 16.40 -17.66 -3.53
CA LYS A 253 16.52 -16.89 -4.78
C LYS A 253 15.49 -17.38 -5.81
N PRO A 254 15.13 -16.54 -6.79
CA PRO A 254 14.32 -16.98 -7.93
C PRO A 254 14.91 -18.22 -8.62
N GLU A 255 14.05 -19.18 -8.96
CA GLU A 255 14.37 -20.31 -9.84
C GLU A 255 14.60 -19.82 -11.28
N MET A 256 13.80 -18.85 -11.73
CA MET A 256 13.94 -18.27 -13.05
C MET A 256 15.13 -17.31 -13.12
N GLN A 257 15.85 -17.32 -14.24
CA GLN A 257 16.81 -16.26 -14.51
C GLN A 257 16.08 -14.94 -14.78
N ARG A 258 16.43 -13.88 -14.03
CA ARG A 258 15.93 -12.53 -14.24
C ARG A 258 16.98 -11.72 -15.02
N PRO A 259 16.84 -11.51 -16.34
CA PRO A 259 17.85 -10.85 -17.18
C PRO A 259 17.83 -9.33 -16.97
N ARG A 260 18.22 -8.88 -15.78
CA ARG A 260 18.23 -7.47 -15.41
C ARG A 260 19.57 -7.05 -14.82
N LYS A 261 19.97 -5.80 -15.09
CA LYS A 261 21.19 -5.22 -14.56
C LYS A 261 20.95 -4.68 -13.15
N VAL A 262 21.37 -5.43 -12.13
CA VAL A 262 21.37 -4.95 -10.74
C VAL A 262 22.64 -4.13 -10.49
N SER A 263 22.49 -2.84 -10.21
CA SER A 263 23.61 -1.93 -9.93
C SER A 263 24.34 -2.31 -8.64
N ALA A 264 25.60 -1.89 -8.50
CA ALA A 264 26.35 -2.08 -7.25
C ALA A 264 25.64 -1.43 -6.04
N ALA A 265 24.99 -0.28 -6.24
CA ALA A 265 24.21 0.39 -5.21
C ALA A 265 23.01 -0.45 -4.75
N LEU A 266 22.27 -1.07 -5.66
CA LEU A 266 21.14 -1.96 -5.31
C LEU A 266 21.61 -3.24 -4.63
N LYS A 267 22.75 -3.80 -5.05
CA LYS A 267 23.37 -4.94 -4.36
C LYS A 267 23.76 -4.57 -2.93
N ALA A 268 24.39 -3.41 -2.74
CA ALA A 268 24.74 -2.91 -1.41
C ALA A 268 23.48 -2.66 -0.56
N TYR A 269 22.43 -2.07 -1.14
CA TYR A 269 21.14 -1.93 -0.46
C TYR A 269 20.59 -3.28 0.00
N GLY A 270 20.51 -4.27 -0.88
CA GLY A 270 19.97 -5.60 -0.55
C GLY A 270 20.76 -6.32 0.56
N LEU A 271 22.07 -6.07 0.71
CA LEU A 271 22.87 -6.63 1.80
C LEU A 271 22.57 -5.97 3.16
N MET A 272 22.15 -4.70 3.16
CA MET A 272 21.90 -3.91 4.36
C MET A 272 20.41 -3.78 4.70
N ALA A 273 19.52 -4.07 3.76
CA ALA A 273 18.11 -3.81 3.93
C ALA A 273 17.53 -4.66 5.06
N THR A 274 16.84 -4.00 5.97
CA THR A 274 15.95 -4.63 6.95
C THR A 274 14.63 -5.03 6.27
N SER A 275 13.80 -5.78 6.99
CA SER A 275 12.52 -6.26 6.48
C SER A 275 11.51 -5.11 6.30
N ALA A 276 10.50 -5.31 5.46
CA ALA A 276 9.53 -4.27 5.11
C ALA A 276 8.68 -3.81 6.31
N ASP A 277 8.36 -4.70 7.24
CA ASP A 277 7.68 -4.41 8.51
C ASP A 277 8.47 -3.41 9.39
N THR A 278 9.80 -3.45 9.30
CA THR A 278 10.70 -2.50 9.99
C THR A 278 11.03 -1.23 9.17
N GLY A 279 10.36 -1.05 8.03
CA GLY A 279 10.51 0.13 7.16
C GLY A 279 11.63 0.02 6.11
N ALA A 280 12.21 -1.16 5.90
CA ALA A 280 13.25 -1.42 4.90
C ALA A 280 14.45 -0.44 4.95
N VAL A 281 14.77 0.00 6.17
CA VAL A 281 15.95 0.84 6.48
C VAL A 281 17.24 0.04 6.28
N ARG A 282 18.38 0.73 6.19
CA ARG A 282 19.69 0.08 6.13
C ARG A 282 20.19 -0.22 7.53
N ASP A 283 20.40 -1.48 7.85
CA ASP A 283 21.15 -1.93 9.01
C ASP A 283 22.64 -1.92 8.70
N LEU A 284 23.38 -1.13 9.50
CA LEU A 284 24.83 -0.96 9.38
C LEU A 284 25.59 -1.81 10.41
N SER A 285 24.90 -2.52 11.30
CA SER A 285 25.51 -3.29 12.39
C SER A 285 26.51 -4.33 11.90
N ALA A 286 26.28 -4.92 10.72
CA ALA A 286 27.20 -5.87 10.09
C ALA A 286 28.53 -5.24 9.61
N PHE A 287 28.67 -3.91 9.66
CA PHE A 287 29.85 -3.16 9.22
C PHE A 287 30.51 -2.33 10.33
N LEU A 288 29.97 -2.38 11.55
CA LEU A 288 30.50 -1.71 12.75
C LEU A 288 31.24 -2.72 13.64
#